data_AF-A0A1Q9BZ59-F1
#
_entry.id   AF-A0A1Q9BZ59-F1
#
_cell.length_a   1.000
_cell.length_b   1.000
_cell.length_c   1.000
_cell.angle_alpha   90.00
_cell.angle_beta   90.00
_cell.angle_gamma   90.00
#
_symmetry.space_group_name_H-M   'P 1'
#
loop_
_entity.id
_entity.type
_entity.pdbx_description
1 polymer ?
#
loop_
_entity_poly.entity_id
_entity_poly.type
_entity_poly.pdbx_seq_one_letter_code
_entity_poly.pdbx_strand_id
1 'polypeptide(L)'
;MGGIVLLENPSSSLLRSLCEALAAKVAPFLSNSGLVFRANLPSPPISDLDLDPFLSDLRQCLGLNPADFAVLLSVPPGQPFRLFLLEAHLSVSRDPDIAFVNTPVSGVPLIIDESMPPCPSLFPAPPAPAPDVDLVHCESSWGSALSDPTTADRLLETEVAEGWVFVVPGGAGYLKQNCTRSTIGKPGLVKAPDRDPCVVVDSSGSGVTAHTHLPNKSANPTITCLRRCLPARPALLILDVSKAHRRILIRPSDRGLLCFY
;
A
#
# COMPACT_ATOMS: atom_id res chain seq x y z
N MET A 1 -5.83 -4.61 5.84
CA MET A 1 -4.68 -5.37 6.37
C MET A 1 -3.89 -4.39 7.21
N GLY A 2 -3.94 -4.54 8.53
CA GLY A 2 -3.14 -3.71 9.44
C GLY A 2 -1.71 -4.21 9.47
N GLY A 3 -0.74 -3.31 9.33
CA GLY A 3 0.66 -3.61 9.56
C GLY A 3 0.94 -3.45 11.05
N ILE A 4 1.40 -4.52 11.71
CA ILE A 4 2.01 -4.42 13.04
C ILE A 4 3.50 -4.21 12.79
N VAL A 5 3.99 -3.01 13.08
CA VAL A 5 5.44 -2.75 13.09
C VAL A 5 5.95 -3.21 14.45
N LEU A 6 6.66 -4.34 14.48
CA LEU A 6 7.39 -4.80 15.66
C LEU A 6 8.82 -4.24 15.58
N LEU A 7 9.13 -3.26 16.42
CA LEU A 7 10.49 -2.79 16.59
C LEU A 7 11.12 -3.55 17.77
N GLU A 8 11.97 -4.54 17.47
CA GLU A 8 12.78 -5.24 18.46
C GLU A 8 13.97 -4.36 18.88
N ASN A 9 13.84 -3.61 19.97
CA ASN A 9 14.91 -3.46 20.97
C ASN A 9 14.44 -2.70 22.23
N PRO A 10 14.20 -3.36 23.38
CA PRO A 10 13.85 -2.68 24.63
C PRO A 10 15.04 -2.01 25.34
N SER A 11 16.25 -2.09 24.76
CA SER A 11 17.48 -1.56 25.38
C SER A 11 17.88 -0.17 24.90
N SER A 12 17.25 0.38 23.86
CA SER A 12 17.56 1.74 23.40
C SER A 12 16.62 2.74 24.09
N SER A 13 17.19 3.72 24.79
CA SER A 13 16.48 4.87 25.38
C SER A 13 15.56 5.58 24.38
N LEU A 14 15.95 5.51 23.12
CA LEU A 14 15.27 5.82 21.86
C LEU A 14 13.82 5.37 21.70
N LEU A 15 13.58 4.06 21.73
CA LEU A 15 12.24 3.49 21.54
C LEU A 15 11.32 3.90 22.68
N ARG A 16 11.90 4.01 23.87
CA ARG A 16 11.21 4.49 25.06
C ARG A 16 10.79 5.95 24.92
N SER A 17 11.67 6.85 24.47
CA SER A 17 11.34 8.27 24.27
C SER A 17 10.30 8.50 23.17
N LEU A 18 10.36 7.76 22.05
CA LEU A 18 9.33 7.85 21.01
C LEU A 18 7.97 7.34 21.51
N CYS A 19 7.95 6.19 22.20
CA CYS A 19 6.74 5.64 22.81
C CYS A 19 6.18 6.55 23.91
N GLU A 20 7.03 7.19 24.71
CA GLU A 20 6.62 8.14 25.77
C GLU A 20 6.08 9.45 25.17
N ALA A 21 6.68 9.99 24.09
CA ALA A 21 6.17 11.16 23.38
C ALA A 21 4.81 10.89 22.70
N LEU A 22 4.68 9.73 22.06
CA LEU A 22 3.41 9.23 21.52
C LEU A 22 2.38 9.03 22.64
N ALA A 23 2.75 8.37 23.74
CA ALA A 23 1.85 8.14 24.86
C ALA A 23 1.40 9.46 25.52
N ALA A 24 2.28 10.45 25.65
CA ALA A 24 1.97 11.75 26.24
C ALA A 24 1.01 12.58 25.38
N LYS A 25 1.19 12.58 24.04
CA LYS A 25 0.27 13.28 23.13
C LYS A 25 -1.09 12.62 23.00
N VAL A 26 -1.15 11.33 23.30
CA VAL A 26 -2.34 10.52 23.16
C VAL A 26 -3.05 10.31 24.52
N ALA A 27 -2.38 10.64 25.63
CA ALA A 27 -2.90 10.59 27.00
C ALA A 27 -4.28 11.23 27.23
N PRO A 28 -4.64 12.39 26.61
CA PRO A 28 -5.96 12.99 26.76
C PRO A 28 -7.11 12.16 26.16
N PHE A 29 -6.79 11.17 25.32
CA PHE A 29 -7.75 10.33 24.59
C PHE A 29 -7.81 8.90 25.13
N LEU A 30 -7.18 8.64 26.28
CA LEU A 30 -7.17 7.34 26.93
C LEU A 30 -8.41 7.17 27.83
N SER A 31 -9.25 6.18 27.51
CA SER A 31 -10.17 5.57 28.46
C SER A 31 -9.47 4.39 29.15
N ASN A 32 -9.72 4.20 30.45
CA ASN A 32 -9.02 3.30 31.37
C ASN A 32 -9.11 1.79 31.07
N SER A 33 -9.54 1.37 29.88
CA SER A 33 -9.76 -0.03 29.55
C SER A 33 -9.39 -0.31 28.09
N GLY A 34 -8.17 -0.80 27.85
CA GLY A 34 -7.74 -1.34 26.56
C GLY A 34 -7.49 -0.28 25.49
N LEU A 35 -6.22 -0.02 25.21
CA LEU A 35 -5.73 0.85 24.14
C LEU A 35 -6.19 0.36 22.75
N VAL A 36 -7.32 0.86 22.27
CA VAL A 36 -7.73 0.76 20.87
C VAL A 36 -7.96 2.16 20.34
N PHE A 37 -7.01 2.65 19.54
CA PHE A 37 -7.15 3.91 18.81
C PHE A 37 -7.96 3.69 17.53
N ARG A 38 -8.97 4.53 17.32
CA ARG A 38 -9.64 4.71 16.03
C ARG A 38 -9.76 6.20 15.77
N ALA A 39 -8.76 6.77 15.11
CA ALA A 39 -8.78 8.16 14.68
C ALA A 39 -8.47 8.21 13.18
N ASN A 40 -9.41 8.74 12.39
CA ASN A 40 -9.15 9.13 11.00
C ASN A 40 -8.42 10.47 11.03
N LEU A 41 -7.09 10.44 11.21
CA LEU A 41 -6.29 11.66 11.29
C LEU A 41 -5.94 12.17 9.88
N PRO A 42 -6.26 13.43 9.55
CA PRO A 42 -5.92 14.03 8.25
C PRO A 42 -4.43 14.41 8.15
N SER A 43 -3.73 14.49 9.28
CA SER A 43 -2.32 14.83 9.41
C SER A 43 -1.56 13.73 10.15
N PRO A 44 -0.22 13.64 10.00
CA PRO A 44 0.58 12.69 10.76
C PRO A 44 0.33 12.79 12.27
N PRO A 45 0.23 11.66 12.99
CA PRO A 45 -0.04 11.65 14.43
C PRO A 45 1.13 12.15 15.28
N ILE A 46 2.32 12.27 14.70
CA ILE A 46 3.57 12.70 15.35
C ILE A 46 4.06 13.93 14.60
N SER A 47 4.41 15.00 15.33
CA SER A 47 4.99 16.19 14.70
C SER A 47 6.46 15.99 14.38
N ASP A 48 7.00 16.75 13.43
CA ASP A 48 8.43 16.66 13.07
C ASP A 48 9.33 16.92 14.30
N LEU A 49 8.92 17.83 15.20
CA LEU A 49 9.65 18.12 16.43
C LEU A 49 9.74 16.91 17.38
N ASP A 50 8.67 16.12 17.51
CA ASP A 50 8.70 14.92 18.37
C ASP A 50 9.44 13.76 17.69
N LEU A 51 9.48 13.77 16.35
CA LEU A 51 10.14 12.74 15.56
C LEU A 51 11.66 12.96 15.50
N ASP A 52 12.12 14.20 15.66
CA ASP A 52 13.51 14.62 15.50
C ASP A 52 14.52 13.85 16.37
N PRO A 53 14.26 13.59 17.67
CA PRO A 53 15.17 12.78 18.50
C PRO A 53 15.37 11.38 17.91
N PHE A 54 14.29 10.72 17.51
CA PHE A 54 14.34 9.39 16.90
C PHE A 54 15.10 9.38 15.58
N LEU A 55 14.92 10.40 14.74
CA LEU A 55 15.65 10.51 13.48
C LEU A 55 17.14 10.78 13.69
N SER A 56 17.49 11.64 14.65
CA SER A 56 18.89 11.91 15.00
C SER A 56 19.61 10.64 15.45
N ASP A 57 18.94 9.87 16.29
CA ASP A 57 19.46 8.61 16.80
C ASP A 57 19.56 7.53 15.72
N LEU A 58 18.55 7.39 14.86
CA LEU A 58 18.59 6.49 13.72
C LEU A 58 19.75 6.84 12.78
N ARG A 59 19.98 8.13 12.51
CA ARG A 59 21.14 8.61 11.76
C ARG A 59 22.46 8.21 12.41
N GLN A 60 22.56 8.34 13.74
CA GLN A 60 23.75 7.94 14.49
C GLN A 60 23.98 6.43 14.43
N CYS A 61 22.94 5.62 14.57
CA CYS A 61 23.01 4.16 14.45
C CYS A 61 23.45 3.72 13.05
N LEU A 62 22.99 4.40 12.01
CA LEU A 62 23.39 4.14 10.62
C LEU A 62 24.78 4.71 10.28
N GLY A 63 25.38 5.52 11.17
CA GLY A 63 26.70 6.11 10.95
C GLY A 63 26.74 7.14 9.81
N LEU A 64 25.61 7.77 9.49
CA LEU A 64 25.47 8.66 8.34
C LEU A 64 25.70 10.13 8.69
N ASN A 65 26.31 10.86 7.75
CA ASN A 65 26.36 12.31 7.84
C ASN A 65 24.96 12.93 7.57
N PRO A 66 24.73 14.20 7.93
CA PRO A 66 23.41 14.83 7.75
C PRO A 66 22.91 14.87 6.30
N ALA A 67 23.80 15.04 5.31
CA ALA A 67 23.41 15.14 3.91
C ALA A 67 22.89 13.79 3.38
N ASP A 68 23.62 12.71 3.63
CA ASP A 68 23.22 11.36 3.22
C ASP A 68 21.93 10.93 3.92
N PHE A 69 21.77 11.27 5.20
CA PHE A 69 20.55 10.96 5.94
C PHE A 69 19.34 11.73 5.41
N ALA A 70 19.50 12.99 5.00
CA ALA A 70 18.42 13.77 4.39
C ALA A 70 17.91 13.13 3.09
N VAL A 71 18.79 12.49 2.30
CA VAL A 71 18.38 11.73 1.11
C VAL A 71 17.50 10.55 1.51
N LEU A 72 17.84 9.81 2.56
CA LEU A 72 17.03 8.68 3.03
C LEU A 72 15.64 9.09 3.54
N LEU A 73 15.51 10.31 4.08
CA LEU A 73 14.24 10.86 4.54
C LEU A 73 13.33 11.33 3.41
N SER A 74 13.85 11.44 2.18
CA SER A 74 13.04 11.86 1.04
C SER A 74 11.92 10.87 0.73
N VAL A 75 10.82 11.40 0.23
CA VAL A 75 9.62 10.64 -0.14
C VAL A 75 9.51 10.68 -1.66
N PRO A 76 9.62 9.54 -2.36
CA PRO A 76 9.50 9.52 -3.81
C PRO A 76 8.14 10.02 -4.29
N PRO A 77 8.07 10.72 -5.45
CA PRO A 77 6.80 11.15 -6.02
C PRO A 77 5.81 9.98 -6.20
N GLY A 78 4.57 10.16 -5.73
CA GLY A 78 3.53 9.13 -5.84
C GLY A 78 3.64 7.98 -4.83
N GLN A 79 4.60 8.03 -3.90
CA GLN A 79 4.70 7.12 -2.76
C GLN A 79 4.55 7.91 -1.46
N PRO A 80 3.78 7.46 -0.47
CA PRO A 80 3.66 8.17 0.82
C PRO A 80 4.68 7.68 1.86
N PHE A 81 5.69 6.89 1.46
CA PHE A 81 6.60 6.20 2.36
C PHE A 81 8.05 6.61 2.12
N ARG A 82 8.85 6.65 3.19
CA ARG A 82 10.31 6.87 3.15
C ARG A 82 11.03 5.57 2.76
N LEU A 83 10.87 5.16 1.50
CA LEU A 83 11.35 3.86 0.99
C LEU A 83 12.87 3.71 1.09
N PHE A 84 13.63 4.79 0.89
CA PHE A 84 15.09 4.76 1.01
C PHE A 84 15.56 4.54 2.46
N LEU A 85 14.87 5.12 3.45
CA LEU A 85 15.13 4.82 4.85
C LEU A 85 14.82 3.36 5.19
N LEU A 86 13.74 2.81 4.63
CA LEU A 86 13.38 1.40 4.79
C LEU A 86 14.46 0.49 4.18
N GLU A 87 14.95 0.80 2.98
CA GLU A 87 16.04 0.06 2.33
C GLU A 87 17.32 0.07 3.17
N ALA A 88 17.71 1.23 3.71
CA ALA A 88 18.88 1.35 4.59
C ALA A 88 18.72 0.51 5.86
N HIS A 89 17.53 0.50 6.46
CA HIS A 89 17.24 -0.34 7.62
C HIS A 89 17.34 -1.83 7.30
N LEU A 90 16.71 -2.26 6.20
CA LEU A 90 16.74 -3.65 5.73
C LEU A 90 18.17 -4.11 5.37
N SER A 91 19.01 -3.19 4.88
CA SER A 91 20.44 -3.45 4.62
C SER A 91 21.17 -3.85 5.90
N VAL A 92 20.96 -3.08 6.98
CA VAL A 92 21.58 -3.34 8.28
C VAL A 92 21.08 -4.66 8.88
N SER A 93 19.79 -4.93 8.73
CA SER A 93 19.17 -6.18 9.17
C SER A 93 19.54 -7.39 8.30
N ARG A 94 20.25 -7.18 7.18
CA ARG A 94 20.56 -8.20 6.17
C ARG A 94 19.30 -8.93 5.69
N ASP A 95 18.24 -8.16 5.50
CA ASP A 95 16.96 -8.70 5.07
C ASP A 95 17.08 -9.25 3.64
N PRO A 96 16.67 -10.51 3.39
CA PRO A 96 16.80 -11.14 2.09
C PRO A 96 15.91 -10.50 1.01
N ASP A 97 14.90 -9.72 1.40
CA ASP A 97 13.93 -9.09 0.50
C ASP A 97 14.24 -7.63 0.21
N ILE A 98 15.41 -7.11 0.62
CA ILE A 98 15.79 -5.71 0.41
C ILE A 98 15.64 -5.25 -1.05
N ALA A 99 15.93 -6.13 -2.01
CA ALA A 99 15.84 -5.81 -3.43
C ALA A 99 14.43 -5.37 -3.87
N PHE A 100 13.38 -5.78 -3.15
CA PHE A 100 11.99 -5.43 -3.45
C PHE A 100 11.60 -4.01 -3.02
N VAL A 101 12.36 -3.35 -2.14
CA VAL A 101 12.05 -2.00 -1.62
C VAL A 101 12.12 -0.95 -2.73
N ASN A 102 12.98 -1.19 -3.73
CA ASN A 102 13.11 -0.31 -4.88
C ASN A 102 11.95 -0.44 -5.87
N THR A 103 11.23 -1.57 -5.87
CA THR A 103 10.12 -1.79 -6.80
C THR A 103 8.99 -0.75 -6.64
N PRO A 104 8.49 -0.46 -5.42
CA PRO A 104 7.53 0.62 -5.22
C PRO A 104 8.03 2.01 -5.64
N VAL A 105 9.34 2.29 -5.62
CA VAL A 105 9.90 3.60 -6.03
C VAL A 105 9.59 3.89 -7.50
N SER A 106 9.78 2.90 -8.38
CA SER A 106 9.44 2.99 -9.81
C SER A 106 7.99 2.61 -10.14
N GLY A 107 7.27 2.09 -9.15
CA GLY A 107 5.95 1.49 -9.30
C GLY A 107 5.99 -0.02 -9.45
N VAL A 108 5.03 -0.68 -8.79
CA VAL A 108 4.88 -2.13 -8.77
C VAL A 108 4.29 -2.62 -10.10
N PRO A 109 4.88 -3.65 -10.73
CA PRO A 109 4.31 -4.26 -11.92
C PRO A 109 3.00 -4.99 -11.62
N LEU A 110 2.14 -5.07 -12.63
CA LEU A 110 0.99 -5.97 -12.59
C LEU A 110 1.37 -7.42 -12.95
N ILE A 111 2.56 -7.63 -13.51
CA ILE A 111 3.10 -8.96 -13.84
C ILE A 111 2.16 -9.69 -14.81
N ILE A 112 1.83 -8.98 -15.90
CA ILE A 112 0.94 -9.46 -16.96
C ILE A 112 1.82 -10.06 -18.06
N ASP A 113 1.79 -11.37 -18.24
CA ASP A 113 2.67 -12.10 -19.18
C ASP A 113 4.18 -11.85 -18.95
N GLU A 114 4.56 -11.35 -17.78
CA GLU A 114 5.94 -11.12 -17.36
C GLU A 114 6.30 -12.10 -16.23
N SER A 115 7.60 -12.36 -16.05
CA SER A 115 8.09 -13.11 -14.90
C SER A 115 8.72 -12.16 -13.88
N MET A 116 8.39 -12.33 -12.60
CA MET A 116 9.04 -11.63 -11.49
C MET A 116 9.80 -12.67 -10.64
N PRO A 117 11.03 -12.36 -10.18
CA PRO A 117 11.73 -13.26 -9.27
C PRO A 117 10.91 -13.48 -7.99
N PRO A 118 10.86 -14.72 -7.46
CA PRO A 118 10.18 -14.98 -6.22
C PRO A 118 10.89 -14.28 -5.05
N CYS A 119 10.11 -13.74 -4.13
CA CYS A 119 10.54 -13.27 -2.83
C CYS A 119 11.10 -14.44 -2.00
N PRO A 120 12.37 -14.40 -1.59
CA PRO A 120 13.02 -15.46 -0.80
C PRO A 120 12.30 -15.84 0.49
N SER A 121 11.66 -14.87 1.16
CA SER A 121 10.97 -15.11 2.43
C SER A 121 9.55 -15.68 2.28
N LEU A 122 9.05 -15.83 1.05
CA LEU A 122 7.70 -16.32 0.79
C LEU A 122 7.71 -17.65 0.05
N PHE A 123 6.68 -18.47 0.29
CA PHE A 123 6.53 -19.73 -0.42
C PHE A 123 6.32 -19.49 -1.93
N PRO A 124 7.00 -20.24 -2.80
CA PRO A 124 6.77 -20.15 -4.23
C PRO A 124 5.32 -20.53 -4.58
N ALA A 125 4.75 -19.82 -5.55
CA ALA A 125 3.49 -20.21 -6.17
C ALA A 125 3.71 -21.37 -7.15
N PRO A 126 2.70 -22.24 -7.37
CA PRO A 126 2.73 -23.12 -8.53
C PRO A 126 2.78 -22.29 -9.82
N PRO A 127 3.32 -22.84 -10.92
CA PRO A 127 3.24 -22.19 -12.22
C PRO A 127 1.80 -21.79 -12.53
N ALA A 128 1.61 -20.56 -13.01
CA ALA A 128 0.30 -20.12 -13.40
C ALA A 128 -0.20 -20.90 -14.64
N PRO A 129 -1.48 -21.25 -14.70
CA PRO A 129 -2.06 -21.77 -15.94
C PRO A 129 -1.98 -20.70 -17.03
N ALA A 130 -1.97 -21.12 -18.29
CA ALA A 130 -2.16 -20.20 -19.39
C ALA A 130 -3.50 -19.46 -19.24
N PRO A 131 -3.55 -18.16 -19.53
CA PRO A 131 -4.79 -17.40 -19.46
C PRO A 131 -5.83 -18.03 -20.40
N ASP A 132 -7.06 -18.15 -19.90
CA ASP A 132 -8.20 -18.72 -20.63
C ASP A 132 -9.05 -17.65 -21.33
N VAL A 133 -8.71 -16.37 -21.13
CA VAL A 133 -9.40 -15.20 -21.67
C VAL A 133 -8.39 -14.18 -22.17
N ASP A 134 -8.70 -13.49 -23.28
CA ASP A 134 -7.86 -12.42 -23.82
C ASP A 134 -8.00 -11.12 -23.01
N LEU A 135 -6.98 -10.26 -23.12
CA LEU A 135 -7.07 -8.87 -22.67
C LEU A 135 -8.00 -8.07 -23.57
N VAL A 136 -9.06 -7.48 -23.00
CA VAL A 136 -10.10 -6.78 -23.77
C VAL A 136 -10.43 -5.38 -23.26
N HIS A 137 -11.06 -4.60 -24.14
CA HIS A 137 -11.67 -3.32 -23.82
C HIS A 137 -13.17 -3.55 -23.65
N CYS A 138 -13.65 -3.64 -22.41
CA CYS A 138 -15.08 -3.74 -22.16
C CYS A 138 -15.81 -2.45 -22.57
N GLU A 139 -17.01 -2.62 -23.12
CA GLU A 139 -17.80 -1.51 -23.68
C GLU A 139 -18.84 -0.95 -22.71
N SER A 140 -18.99 -1.54 -21.52
CA SER A 140 -19.99 -1.13 -20.53
C SER A 140 -19.63 -1.53 -19.12
N SER A 141 -20.22 -0.83 -18.15
CA SER A 141 -20.18 -1.16 -16.74
C SER A 141 -21.01 -2.40 -16.41
N TRP A 142 -20.82 -2.96 -15.21
CA TRP A 142 -21.72 -4.00 -14.72
C TRP A 142 -23.13 -3.45 -14.51
N GLY A 143 -24.14 -4.33 -14.65
CA GLY A 143 -25.55 -3.97 -14.50
C GLY A 143 -25.87 -3.28 -13.16
N SER A 144 -25.11 -3.59 -12.10
CA SER A 144 -25.24 -2.94 -10.80
C SER A 144 -24.92 -1.44 -10.84
N ALA A 145 -23.87 -1.03 -11.55
CA ALA A 145 -23.55 0.38 -11.75
C ALA A 145 -24.54 1.06 -12.70
N LEU A 146 -24.96 0.36 -13.77
CA LEU A 146 -25.96 0.89 -14.72
C LEU A 146 -27.34 1.08 -14.11
N SER A 147 -27.68 0.31 -13.07
CA SER A 147 -28.97 0.40 -12.38
C SER A 147 -29.10 1.63 -11.47
N ASP A 148 -27.97 2.21 -11.05
CA ASP A 148 -27.91 3.45 -10.26
C ASP A 148 -26.66 4.25 -10.65
N PRO A 149 -26.67 4.87 -11.84
CA PRO A 149 -25.53 5.62 -12.36
C PRO A 149 -25.23 6.84 -11.48
N THR A 150 -26.26 7.49 -10.93
CA THR A 150 -26.12 8.67 -10.06
C THR A 150 -25.21 8.38 -8.86
N THR A 151 -25.39 7.25 -8.17
CA THR A 151 -24.52 6.88 -7.05
C THR A 151 -23.12 6.51 -7.52
N ALA A 152 -23.00 5.77 -8.64
CA ALA A 152 -21.71 5.37 -9.17
C ALA A 152 -20.86 6.59 -9.60
N ASP A 153 -21.45 7.53 -10.33
CA ASP A 153 -20.80 8.75 -10.81
C ASP A 153 -20.32 9.61 -9.64
N ARG A 154 -21.18 9.84 -8.64
CA ARG A 154 -20.82 10.59 -7.43
C ARG A 154 -19.63 9.96 -6.69
N LEU A 155 -19.58 8.63 -6.60
CA LEU A 155 -18.45 7.93 -5.98
C LEU A 155 -17.18 8.09 -6.82
N LEU A 156 -17.26 7.95 -8.14
CA LEU A 156 -16.11 8.16 -9.04
C LEU A 156 -15.59 9.60 -9.00
N GLU A 157 -16.48 10.59 -8.99
CA GLU A 157 -16.11 12.01 -8.83
C GLU A 157 -15.37 12.24 -7.52
N THR A 158 -15.78 11.58 -6.44
CA THR A 158 -15.07 11.63 -5.15
C THR A 158 -13.66 11.05 -5.29
N GLU A 159 -13.50 9.92 -5.99
CA GLU A 159 -12.20 9.30 -6.21
C GLU A 159 -11.27 10.14 -7.10
N VAL A 160 -11.84 10.86 -8.08
CA VAL A 160 -11.12 11.84 -8.90
C VAL A 160 -10.68 13.04 -8.06
N ALA A 161 -11.59 13.58 -7.24
CA ALA A 161 -11.29 14.72 -6.37
C ALA A 161 -10.22 14.39 -5.32
N GLU A 162 -10.20 13.15 -4.81
CA GLU A 162 -9.15 12.65 -3.91
C GLU A 162 -7.84 12.28 -4.64
N GLY A 163 -7.82 12.29 -5.97
CA GLY A 163 -6.64 11.99 -6.79
C GLY A 163 -6.29 10.49 -6.87
N TRP A 164 -7.22 9.60 -6.52
CA TRP A 164 -6.99 8.14 -6.63
C TRP A 164 -7.15 7.62 -8.05
N VAL A 165 -8.01 8.26 -8.83
CA VAL A 165 -8.22 7.97 -10.25
C VAL A 165 -8.21 9.27 -11.03
N PHE A 166 -7.95 9.19 -12.33
CA PHE A 166 -7.96 10.35 -13.22
C PHE A 166 -8.69 10.02 -14.51
N VAL A 167 -9.33 11.02 -15.08
CA VAL A 167 -9.97 10.88 -16.39
C VAL A 167 -8.90 10.77 -17.46
N VAL A 168 -8.98 9.74 -18.29
CA VAL A 168 -8.08 9.57 -19.44
C VAL A 168 -8.46 10.58 -20.52
N PRO A 169 -7.58 11.54 -20.89
CA PRO A 169 -7.90 12.51 -21.93
C PRO A 169 -8.17 11.81 -23.25
N GLY A 170 -9.30 12.07 -23.90
CA GLY A 170 -9.65 11.40 -25.18
C GLY A 170 -10.04 9.92 -25.05
N GLY A 171 -10.22 9.40 -23.83
CA GLY A 171 -10.80 8.09 -23.56
C GLY A 171 -10.03 6.91 -24.18
N ALA A 172 -10.77 5.89 -24.64
CA ALA A 172 -10.19 4.65 -25.19
C ALA A 172 -9.26 4.89 -26.39
N GLY A 173 -9.53 5.91 -27.21
CA GLY A 173 -8.68 6.26 -28.35
C GLY A 173 -7.27 6.67 -27.93
N TYR A 174 -7.17 7.43 -26.84
CA TYR A 174 -5.88 7.83 -26.27
C TYR A 174 -5.10 6.62 -25.73
N LEU A 175 -5.77 5.70 -25.03
CA LEU A 175 -5.14 4.49 -24.50
C LEU A 175 -4.51 3.64 -25.60
N LYS A 176 -5.23 3.45 -26.72
CA LYS A 176 -4.73 2.67 -27.87
C LYS A 176 -3.51 3.30 -28.55
N GLN A 177 -3.35 4.62 -28.47
CA GLN A 177 -2.26 5.35 -29.11
C GLN A 177 -1.05 5.55 -28.19
N ASN A 178 -1.28 5.73 -26.88
CA ASN A 178 -0.26 6.20 -25.94
C ASN A 178 0.18 5.14 -24.94
N CYS A 179 -0.53 4.01 -24.83
CA CYS A 179 -0.15 2.91 -23.96
C CYS A 179 0.27 1.71 -24.80
N THR A 180 1.44 1.13 -24.50
CA THR A 180 1.92 -0.12 -25.13
C THR A 180 0.92 -1.25 -24.97
N ARG A 181 0.23 -1.29 -23.82
CA ARG A 181 -0.84 -2.23 -23.51
C ARG A 181 -1.96 -1.47 -22.82
N SER A 182 -3.20 -1.80 -23.17
CA SER A 182 -4.36 -1.21 -22.50
C SER A 182 -5.53 -2.17 -22.44
N THR A 183 -6.31 -2.06 -21.38
CA THR A 183 -7.59 -2.75 -21.19
C THR A 183 -8.58 -1.82 -20.52
N ILE A 184 -9.87 -2.10 -20.72
CA ILE A 184 -10.94 -1.36 -20.06
C ILE A 184 -11.76 -2.38 -19.29
N GLY A 185 -11.71 -2.30 -17.96
CA GLY A 185 -12.50 -3.11 -17.04
C GLY A 185 -13.91 -2.59 -16.86
N LYS A 186 -14.71 -3.36 -16.12
CA LYS A 186 -16.12 -3.04 -15.84
C LYS A 186 -16.28 -2.58 -14.40
N PRO A 187 -16.61 -1.32 -14.13
CA PRO A 187 -16.96 -0.94 -12.78
C PRO A 187 -18.34 -1.50 -12.42
N GLY A 188 -18.49 -1.89 -11.16
CA GLY A 188 -19.74 -2.30 -10.54
C GLY A 188 -20.00 -1.48 -9.30
N LEU A 189 -21.27 -1.41 -8.90
CA LEU A 189 -21.70 -0.76 -7.67
C LEU A 189 -22.08 -1.83 -6.65
N VAL A 190 -21.43 -1.80 -5.48
CA VAL A 190 -21.76 -2.68 -4.35
C VAL A 190 -22.54 -1.88 -3.32
N LYS A 191 -23.70 -2.39 -2.93
CA LYS A 191 -24.55 -1.85 -1.86
C LYS A 191 -24.81 -2.94 -0.83
N ALA A 192 -24.64 -2.61 0.44
CA ALA A 192 -24.99 -3.50 1.54
C ALA A 192 -25.77 -2.71 2.61
N PRO A 193 -26.70 -3.32 3.35
CA PRO A 193 -27.54 -2.61 4.33
C PRO A 193 -26.74 -1.87 5.41
N ASP A 194 -25.60 -2.42 5.83
CA ASP A 194 -24.79 -1.91 6.94
C ASP A 194 -23.49 -1.21 6.50
N ARG A 195 -23.36 -0.87 5.22
CA ARG A 195 -22.14 -0.25 4.68
C ARG A 195 -22.46 0.79 3.61
N ASP A 196 -21.63 1.82 3.58
CA ASP A 196 -21.68 2.79 2.50
C ASP A 196 -21.43 2.12 1.14
N PRO A 197 -22.13 2.57 0.09
CA PRO A 197 -21.93 2.03 -1.25
C PRO A 197 -20.52 2.30 -1.73
N CYS A 198 -19.94 1.36 -2.48
CA CYS A 198 -18.63 1.53 -3.09
C CYS A 198 -18.61 1.06 -4.54
N VAL A 199 -17.79 1.73 -5.35
CA VAL A 199 -17.47 1.28 -6.70
C VAL A 199 -16.36 0.25 -6.62
N VAL A 200 -16.55 -0.87 -7.31
CA VAL A 200 -15.58 -1.95 -7.43
C VAL A 200 -15.27 -2.14 -8.90
N VAL A 201 -13.98 -2.08 -9.26
CA VAL A 201 -13.53 -2.39 -10.61
C VAL A 201 -13.20 -3.87 -10.67
N ASP A 202 -13.90 -4.58 -11.55
CA ASP A 202 -13.64 -5.99 -11.80
C ASP A 202 -12.73 -6.15 -13.02
N SER A 203 -11.47 -6.47 -12.74
CA SER A 203 -10.44 -6.71 -13.75
C SER A 203 -10.47 -8.13 -14.32
N SER A 204 -11.37 -9.00 -13.87
CA SER A 204 -11.58 -10.32 -14.50
C SER A 204 -12.28 -10.19 -15.85
N GLY A 205 -13.24 -9.26 -15.97
CA GLY A 205 -13.96 -9.00 -17.21
C GLY A 205 -13.07 -8.49 -18.36
N SER A 206 -11.96 -7.82 -18.02
CA SER A 206 -10.96 -7.36 -18.99
C SER A 206 -9.80 -8.34 -19.21
N GLY A 207 -9.82 -9.50 -18.56
CA GLY A 207 -8.77 -10.52 -18.63
C GLY A 207 -7.52 -10.25 -17.80
N VAL A 208 -7.34 -9.05 -17.24
CA VAL A 208 -6.13 -8.65 -16.49
C VAL A 208 -5.83 -9.62 -15.35
N THR A 209 -6.86 -10.05 -14.61
CA THR A 209 -6.68 -11.03 -13.51
C THR A 209 -6.15 -12.37 -14.02
N ALA A 210 -6.64 -12.87 -15.16
CA ALA A 210 -6.24 -14.15 -15.71
C ALA A 210 -4.79 -14.15 -16.21
N HIS A 211 -4.33 -13.00 -16.72
CA HIS A 211 -2.95 -12.79 -17.17
C HIS A 211 -1.99 -12.38 -16.03
N THR A 212 -2.47 -12.13 -14.81
CA THR A 212 -1.62 -11.73 -13.68
C THR A 212 -0.97 -12.96 -13.05
N HIS A 213 0.36 -12.95 -12.94
CA HIS A 213 1.10 -14.10 -12.41
C HIS A 213 1.99 -13.70 -11.22
N LEU A 214 1.56 -14.06 -10.01
CA LEU A 214 2.36 -13.83 -8.80
C LEU A 214 3.35 -14.99 -8.57
N PRO A 215 4.65 -14.72 -8.38
CA PRO A 215 5.65 -15.78 -8.20
C PRO A 215 5.63 -16.43 -6.82
N ASN A 216 4.94 -15.82 -5.85
CA ASN A 216 4.83 -16.33 -4.48
C ASN A 216 3.36 -16.45 -4.05
N LYS A 217 3.10 -17.38 -3.14
CA LYS A 217 1.83 -17.44 -2.40
C LYS A 217 1.85 -16.35 -1.33
N SER A 218 0.82 -15.52 -1.29
CA SER A 218 0.61 -14.64 -0.15
C SER A 218 0.35 -15.49 1.10
N ALA A 219 1.23 -15.40 2.09
CA ALA A 219 1.06 -16.05 3.38
C ALA A 219 1.21 -15.00 4.48
N ASN A 220 0.09 -14.54 5.02
CA ASN A 220 0.12 -13.65 6.18
C ASN A 220 0.51 -14.46 7.42
N PRO A 221 1.40 -13.94 8.29
CA PRO A 221 1.72 -14.61 9.55
C PRO A 221 0.45 -14.75 10.40
N THR A 222 0.32 -15.89 11.08
CA THR A 222 -0.81 -16.09 12.01
C THR A 222 -0.65 -15.21 13.24
N ILE A 223 -1.75 -14.92 13.94
CA ILE A 223 -1.69 -14.18 15.22
C ILE A 223 -0.80 -14.89 16.26
N THR A 224 -0.72 -16.22 16.21
CA THR A 224 0.15 -17.02 17.08
C THR A 224 1.63 -16.79 16.75
N CYS A 225 1.99 -16.75 15.47
CA CYS A 225 3.34 -16.40 15.03
C CYS A 225 3.72 -15.01 15.53
N LEU A 226 2.84 -14.02 15.34
CA LEU A 226 3.07 -12.65 15.79
C LEU A 226 3.27 -12.56 17.31
N ARG A 227 2.46 -13.28 18.11
CA ARG A 227 2.58 -13.29 19.57
C ARG A 227 3.92 -13.86 20.06
N ARG A 228 4.52 -14.80 19.34
CA ARG A 228 5.83 -15.38 19.70
C ARG A 228 6.98 -14.41 19.45
N CYS A 229 6.80 -13.44 18.55
CA CYS A 229 7.77 -12.40 18.25
C CYS A 229 7.60 -11.15 19.12
N LEU A 230 6.61 -11.11 20.03
CA LEU A 230 6.41 -9.97 20.91
C LEU A 230 7.40 -10.00 22.09
N PRO A 231 8.04 -8.87 22.44
CA PRO A 231 8.84 -8.79 23.66
C PRO A 231 7.97 -8.98 24.90
N ALA A 232 8.56 -9.41 26.02
CA ALA A 232 7.84 -9.75 27.25
C ALA A 232 7.00 -8.61 27.86
N ARG A 233 7.32 -7.34 27.54
CA ARG A 233 6.56 -6.14 27.94
C ARG A 233 6.45 -5.18 26.75
N PRO A 234 5.51 -5.40 25.83
CA PRO A 234 5.43 -4.57 24.64
C PRO A 234 4.65 -3.29 24.95
N ALA A 235 5.25 -2.13 24.69
CA ALA A 235 4.48 -0.93 24.39
C ALA A 235 3.99 -1.09 22.95
N LEU A 236 2.68 -1.26 22.76
CA LEU A 236 2.09 -1.51 21.44
C LEU A 236 1.43 -0.25 20.91
N LEU A 237 1.92 0.21 19.76
CA LEU A 237 1.20 1.15 18.90
C LEU A 237 0.55 0.35 17.77
N ILE A 238 -0.77 0.47 17.65
CA ILE A 238 -1.53 -0.15 16.56
C ILE A 238 -1.97 0.97 15.61
N LEU A 239 -1.56 0.85 14.35
CA LEU A 239 -1.92 1.77 13.28
C LEU A 239 -2.67 0.99 12.19
N ASP A 240 -3.81 1.52 11.76
CA ASP A 240 -4.50 1.05 10.56
C ASP A 240 -4.38 2.11 9.47
N VAL A 241 -3.85 1.71 8.32
CA VAL A 241 -3.61 2.62 7.20
C VAL A 241 -4.79 2.50 6.24
N SER A 242 -5.66 3.51 6.23
CA SER A 242 -6.80 3.58 5.32
C SER A 242 -6.33 3.54 3.86
N LYS A 243 -7.07 2.77 3.05
CA LYS A 243 -6.82 2.60 1.61
C LYS A 243 -5.36 2.19 1.29
N ALA A 244 -4.69 1.40 2.13
CA ALA A 244 -3.28 1.02 1.97
C ALA A 244 -2.92 0.51 0.57
N HIS A 245 -3.80 -0.27 -0.08
CA HIS A 245 -3.58 -0.79 -1.44
C HIS A 245 -3.44 0.32 -2.50
N ARG A 246 -4.09 1.48 -2.30
CA ARG A 246 -4.03 2.61 -3.26
C ARG A 246 -2.79 3.47 -3.10
N ARG A 247 -2.08 3.29 -1.98
CA ARG A 247 -0.84 4.01 -1.66
C ARG A 247 0.38 3.39 -2.33
N ILE A 248 0.20 2.27 -3.02
CA ILE A 248 1.25 1.59 -3.76
C ILE A 248 1.17 2.06 -5.22
N LEU A 249 2.22 2.74 -5.68
CA LEU A 249 2.33 3.18 -7.05
C LEU A 249 2.35 1.99 -8.01
N ILE A 250 1.58 2.08 -9.10
CA ILE A 250 1.63 1.13 -10.21
C ILE A 250 2.66 1.60 -11.23
N ARG A 251 3.45 0.65 -11.76
CA ARG A 251 4.44 0.88 -12.81
C ARG A 251 3.79 1.65 -13.97
N PRO A 252 4.39 2.75 -14.46
CA PRO A 252 3.77 3.59 -15.49
C PRO A 252 3.32 2.86 -16.76
N SER A 253 4.08 1.87 -17.23
CA SER A 253 3.75 1.04 -18.40
C SER A 253 2.48 0.23 -18.25
N ASP A 254 2.10 -0.10 -17.02
CA ASP A 254 1.02 -1.04 -16.71
C ASP A 254 -0.28 -0.31 -16.38
N ARG A 255 -0.24 1.01 -16.22
CA ARG A 255 -1.42 1.82 -15.83
C ARG A 255 -2.55 1.73 -16.84
N GLY A 256 -2.23 1.59 -18.13
CA GLY A 256 -3.22 1.40 -19.19
C GLY A 256 -4.05 0.12 -19.03
N LEU A 257 -3.59 -0.84 -18.23
CA LEU A 257 -4.28 -2.11 -17.95
C LEU A 257 -5.29 -1.99 -16.79
N LEU A 258 -5.32 -0.88 -16.07
CA LEU A 258 -6.25 -0.66 -14.95
C LEU A 258 -7.35 0.35 -15.27
N CYS A 259 -7.51 0.72 -16.54
CA CYS A 259 -8.59 1.61 -16.95
C CYS A 259 -9.94 0.89 -16.87
N PHE A 260 -11.00 1.67 -16.70
CA PHE A 260 -12.38 1.20 -16.64
C PHE A 260 -13.31 2.28 -17.21
N TYR A 261 -14.51 1.88 -17.60
CA TYR A 261 -15.52 2.76 -18.20
C TYR A 261 -16.06 3.80 -17.20
#